data_AF-A0A848S1S3-F1
#
_entry.id   AF-A0A848S1S3-F1
#
_cell.length_a   1.000
_cell.length_b   1.000
_cell.length_c   1.000
_cell.angle_alpha   90.00
_cell.angle_beta   90.00
_cell.angle_gamma   90.00
#
_symmetry.space_group_name_H-M   'P 1'
#
loop_
_entity.id
_entity.type
_entity.pdbx_description
1 polymer ?
#
loop_
_entity_poly.entity_id
_entity_poly.type
_entity_poly.pdbx_seq_one_letter_code
_entity_poly.pdbx_strand_id
1 'polypeptide(L)'
;MLLGLRRIISLRSQKEVKKKLLDAAFWITVASLFYFWAILFFALIFISLILYSDNNIRHWIIPITGAITVTVIAFTVSILLNENFFELYNISTEVSFDFSQYNSLKYLVAITTLLSFGIWSSIYYLNNIKKKKKASRSSFKIIIIAALIGFSIIIHAPNKNGSEFLFLYAPLAIIISNYIDIIKEKWFEEIFLAVLVFTPFVILFLEFFSKG
;
A
#
# COMPACT_ATOMS: atom_id res chain seq x y z
N MET A 1 -3.88 5.95 -1.13
CA MET A 1 -3.82 4.47 -1.11
C MET A 1 -4.61 3.81 0.05
N LEU A 2 -4.40 4.22 1.31
CA LEU A 2 -5.04 3.60 2.50
C LEU A 2 -6.58 3.46 2.37
N LEU A 3 -7.26 4.49 1.86
CA LEU A 3 -8.71 4.48 1.66
C LEU A 3 -9.18 3.41 0.67
N GLY A 4 -8.44 3.24 -0.43
CA GLY A 4 -8.69 2.18 -1.42
C GLY A 4 -8.52 0.79 -0.81
N LEU A 5 -7.40 0.57 -0.11
CA LEU A 5 -7.15 -0.70 0.60
C LEU A 5 -8.24 -1.02 1.62
N ARG A 6 -8.66 -0.04 2.43
CA ARG A 6 -9.76 -0.17 3.39
C ARG A 6 -11.06 -0.61 2.71
N ARG A 7 -11.39 -0.01 1.56
CA ARG A 7 -12.59 -0.38 0.79
C ARG A 7 -12.50 -1.80 0.26
N ILE A 8 -11.36 -2.21 -0.28
CA ILE A 8 -11.12 -3.58 -0.75
C ILE A 8 -11.29 -4.60 0.40
N ILE A 9 -10.67 -4.36 1.55
CA ILE A 9 -10.80 -5.25 2.73
C ILE A 9 -12.26 -5.36 3.18
N SER A 10 -13.01 -4.26 3.10
CA SER A 10 -14.43 -4.24 3.50
C SER A 10 -15.34 -5.05 2.58
N LEU A 11 -14.90 -5.47 1.39
CA LEU A 11 -15.66 -6.36 0.48
C LEU A 11 -15.98 -7.71 1.14
N ARG A 12 -15.21 -8.11 2.15
CA ARG A 12 -15.49 -9.26 3.01
C ARG A 12 -16.94 -9.37 3.45
N SER A 13 -17.59 -8.24 3.77
CA SER A 13 -18.95 -8.25 4.29
C SER A 13 -20.02 -8.52 3.23
N GLN A 14 -19.67 -8.52 1.94
CA GLN A 14 -20.58 -8.67 0.80
C GLN A 14 -21.76 -7.67 0.78
N LYS A 15 -21.65 -6.58 1.55
CA LYS A 15 -22.62 -5.47 1.56
C LYS A 15 -22.09 -4.35 0.68
N GLU A 16 -22.95 -3.71 -0.09
CA GLU A 16 -22.60 -2.54 -0.91
C GLU A 16 -21.39 -2.79 -1.83
N VAL A 17 -21.29 -3.98 -2.43
CA VAL A 17 -20.13 -4.42 -3.22
C VAL A 17 -19.81 -3.43 -4.34
N LYS A 18 -20.83 -3.03 -5.11
CA LYS A 18 -20.71 -2.07 -6.22
C LYS A 18 -20.10 -0.74 -5.76
N LYS A 19 -20.63 -0.17 -4.67
CA LYS A 19 -20.14 1.09 -4.09
C LYS A 19 -18.70 0.97 -3.61
N LYS A 20 -18.35 -0.14 -2.96
CA LYS A 20 -16.98 -0.38 -2.47
C LYS A 20 -15.97 -0.54 -3.60
N LEU A 21 -16.33 -1.22 -4.68
CA LEU A 21 -15.47 -1.37 -5.86
C LEU A 21 -15.24 -0.04 -6.55
N LEU A 22 -16.31 0.75 -6.73
CA LEU A 22 -16.22 2.09 -7.30
C LEU A 22 -15.34 3.00 -6.44
N ASP A 23 -15.59 3.06 -5.14
CA ASP A 23 -14.79 3.85 -4.20
C ASP A 23 -13.31 3.40 -4.19
N ALA A 24 -13.04 2.10 -4.22
CA ALA A 24 -11.67 1.59 -4.24
C ALA A 24 -10.92 2.03 -5.49
N ALA A 25 -11.54 1.85 -6.67
CA ALA A 25 -10.97 2.28 -7.94
C ALA A 25 -10.78 3.79 -8.01
N PHE A 26 -11.75 4.57 -7.50
CA PHE A 26 -11.65 6.01 -7.40
C PHE A 26 -10.40 6.42 -6.61
N TRP A 27 -10.23 5.91 -5.38
CA TRP A 27 -9.09 6.27 -4.53
C TRP A 27 -7.74 5.79 -5.07
N ILE A 28 -7.70 4.66 -5.77
CA ILE A 28 -6.47 4.16 -6.41
C ILE A 28 -6.11 5.04 -7.61
N THR A 29 -7.09 5.44 -8.43
CA THR A 29 -6.86 6.33 -9.58
C THR A 29 -6.37 7.70 -9.13
N VAL A 30 -6.99 8.27 -8.10
CA VAL A 30 -6.52 9.54 -7.50
C VAL A 30 -5.07 9.39 -7.06
N ALA A 31 -4.71 8.28 -6.41
CA ALA A 31 -3.32 8.05 -6.01
C ALA A 31 -2.37 7.92 -7.21
N SER A 32 -2.79 7.29 -8.32
CA SER A 32 -1.97 7.17 -9.52
C SER A 32 -1.73 8.48 -10.26
N LEU A 33 -2.59 9.49 -10.07
CA LEU A 33 -2.34 10.85 -10.59
C LEU A 33 -1.14 11.51 -9.92
N PHE A 34 -0.92 11.24 -8.62
CA PHE A 34 0.24 11.79 -7.88
C PHE A 34 1.47 10.90 -7.98
N TYR A 35 1.28 9.59 -8.17
CA TYR A 35 2.37 8.63 -8.21
C TYR A 35 2.00 7.44 -9.11
N PHE A 36 2.50 7.44 -10.36
CA PHE A 36 2.10 6.49 -11.42
C PHE A 36 1.99 5.04 -10.95
N TRP A 37 3.03 4.52 -10.29
CA TRP A 37 3.12 3.13 -9.86
C TRP A 37 2.04 2.70 -8.85
N ALA A 38 1.32 3.64 -8.24
CA ALA A 38 0.14 3.32 -7.43
C ALA A 38 -0.94 2.57 -8.23
N ILE A 39 -0.93 2.68 -9.57
CA ILE A 39 -1.84 1.95 -10.46
C ILE A 39 -1.75 0.43 -10.28
N LEU A 40 -0.61 -0.11 -9.83
CA LEU A 40 -0.46 -1.55 -9.55
C LEU A 40 -1.49 -2.08 -8.55
N PHE A 41 -2.01 -1.22 -7.67
CA PHE A 41 -3.07 -1.61 -6.73
C PHE A 41 -4.43 -1.89 -7.39
N PHE A 42 -4.64 -1.57 -8.67
CA PHE A 42 -5.81 -2.07 -9.40
C PHE A 42 -5.83 -3.59 -9.48
N ALA A 43 -4.66 -4.24 -9.59
CA ALA A 43 -4.57 -5.70 -9.54
C ALA A 43 -5.18 -6.25 -8.24
N LEU A 44 -5.02 -5.54 -7.12
CA LEU A 44 -5.58 -5.92 -5.84
C LEU A 44 -7.12 -5.93 -5.85
N ILE A 45 -7.76 -5.02 -6.61
CA ILE A 45 -9.23 -5.01 -6.76
C ILE A 45 -9.69 -6.29 -7.45
N PHE A 46 -9.09 -6.65 -8.58
CA PHE A 46 -9.46 -7.88 -9.31
C PHE A 46 -9.15 -9.14 -8.52
N ILE A 47 -8.00 -9.20 -7.87
CA ILE A 47 -7.63 -10.28 -6.96
C ILE A 47 -8.67 -10.41 -5.83
N SER A 48 -9.17 -9.30 -5.30
CA SER A 48 -10.20 -9.34 -4.26
C SER A 48 -11.51 -9.95 -4.74
N LEU A 49 -11.94 -9.67 -5.98
CA LEU A 49 -13.13 -10.28 -6.58
C LEU A 49 -12.97 -11.81 -6.66
N ILE A 50 -11.81 -12.29 -7.11
CA ILE A 50 -11.50 -13.73 -7.19
C ILE A 50 -11.49 -14.35 -5.78
N LEU A 51 -10.79 -13.72 -4.82
CA LEU A 51 -10.62 -14.24 -3.46
C LEU A 51 -11.91 -14.24 -2.63
N TYR A 52 -12.84 -13.33 -2.93
CA TYR A 52 -14.17 -13.31 -2.32
C TYR A 52 -15.21 -14.12 -3.11
N SER A 53 -14.79 -14.82 -4.17
CA SER A 53 -15.63 -15.67 -5.04
C SER A 53 -16.84 -14.92 -5.61
N ASP A 54 -16.57 -13.73 -6.13
CA ASP A 54 -17.59 -12.89 -6.76
C ASP A 54 -17.82 -13.30 -8.22
N ASN A 55 -18.92 -14.03 -8.46
CA ASN A 55 -19.27 -14.55 -9.78
C ASN A 55 -20.00 -13.53 -10.67
N ASN A 56 -20.23 -12.29 -10.21
CA ASN A 56 -20.98 -11.32 -10.99
C ASN A 56 -20.07 -10.56 -11.95
N ILE A 57 -20.19 -10.85 -13.25
CA ILE A 57 -19.41 -10.17 -14.31
C ILE A 57 -19.57 -8.64 -14.28
N ARG A 58 -20.72 -8.13 -13.81
CA ARG A 58 -20.93 -6.67 -13.69
C ARG A 58 -19.95 -6.02 -12.73
N HIS A 59 -19.47 -6.73 -11.72
CA HIS A 59 -18.53 -6.21 -10.74
C HIS A 59 -17.12 -6.02 -11.31
N TRP A 60 -16.77 -6.72 -12.39
CA TRP A 60 -15.47 -6.60 -13.05
C TRP A 60 -15.31 -5.30 -13.84
N ILE A 61 -16.42 -4.71 -14.29
CA ILE A 61 -16.44 -3.46 -15.07
C ILE A 61 -16.41 -2.22 -14.15
N ILE A 62 -16.91 -2.34 -12.92
CA ILE A 62 -17.02 -1.21 -11.98
C ILE A 62 -15.68 -0.51 -11.71
N PRO A 63 -14.55 -1.22 -11.49
CA PRO A 63 -13.28 -0.55 -11.28
C PRO A 63 -12.86 0.33 -12.48
N ILE A 64 -13.16 -0.10 -13.70
CA ILE A 64 -12.88 0.66 -14.92
C ILE A 64 -13.72 1.95 -14.91
N THR A 65 -15.01 1.86 -14.56
CA THR A 65 -15.86 3.05 -14.46
C THR A 65 -15.36 4.05 -13.41
N GLY A 66 -14.87 3.56 -12.26
CA GLY A 66 -14.30 4.42 -11.22
C GLY A 66 -13.03 5.14 -11.67
N ALA A 67 -12.19 4.46 -12.46
CA ALA A 67 -11.01 5.08 -13.06
C ALA A 67 -11.39 6.18 -14.06
N ILE A 68 -12.31 5.88 -14.98
CA ILE A 68 -12.82 6.84 -15.97
C ILE A 68 -13.38 8.07 -15.27
N THR A 69 -14.17 7.91 -14.19
CA THR A 69 -14.72 9.04 -13.44
C THR A 69 -13.64 9.99 -12.94
N VAL A 70 -12.59 9.46 -12.30
CA VAL A 70 -11.49 10.28 -11.77
C VAL A 70 -10.72 10.96 -12.90
N THR A 71 -10.45 10.24 -13.99
CA THR A 71 -9.75 10.78 -15.15
C THR A 71 -10.53 11.92 -15.80
N VAL A 72 -11.85 11.78 -15.98
CA VAL A 72 -12.71 12.86 -16.51
C VAL A 72 -12.68 14.07 -15.59
N ILE A 73 -12.81 13.88 -14.27
CA ILE A 73 -12.74 14.99 -13.29
C ILE A 73 -11.37 15.67 -13.36
N ALA A 74 -10.28 14.91 -13.40
CA ALA A 74 -8.93 15.44 -13.51
C ALA A 74 -8.76 16.28 -14.79
N PHE A 75 -9.27 15.80 -15.93
CA PHE A 75 -9.28 16.56 -17.18
C PHE A 75 -10.07 17.85 -17.07
N THR A 76 -11.29 17.82 -16.52
CA THR A 76 -12.10 19.03 -16.33
C THR A 76 -11.38 20.05 -15.45
N VAL A 77 -10.77 19.61 -14.35
CA VAL A 77 -10.00 20.49 -13.45
C VAL A 77 -8.77 21.06 -14.16
N SER A 78 -8.06 20.25 -14.95
CA SER A 78 -6.92 20.71 -15.74
C SER A 78 -7.31 21.87 -16.65
N ILE A 79 -8.37 21.67 -17.46
CA ILE A 79 -8.83 22.65 -18.46
C ILE A 79 -9.27 23.96 -17.80
N LEU A 80 -9.88 23.88 -16.60
CA LEU A 80 -10.35 25.07 -15.89
C LEU A 80 -9.23 25.88 -15.23
N LEU A 81 -8.14 25.24 -14.82
CA LEU A 81 -7.05 25.87 -14.04
C LEU A 81 -5.81 26.19 -14.85
N ASN A 82 -5.41 25.29 -15.75
CA ASN A 82 -4.21 25.41 -16.57
C ASN A 82 -4.62 25.27 -18.04
N GLU A 83 -4.33 26.27 -18.88
CA GLU A 83 -4.56 26.18 -20.33
C GLU A 83 -3.74 25.06 -21.01
N ASN A 84 -2.85 24.38 -20.27
CA ASN A 84 -2.05 23.25 -20.73
C ASN A 84 -2.63 21.90 -20.31
N PHE A 85 -3.24 21.21 -21.28
CA PHE A 85 -3.88 19.90 -21.16
C PHE A 85 -2.98 18.75 -20.67
N PHE A 86 -1.67 18.80 -20.94
CA PHE A 86 -0.77 17.65 -20.78
C PHE A 86 0.05 17.63 -19.49
N GLU A 87 0.07 18.69 -18.68
CA GLU A 87 0.93 18.73 -17.48
C GLU A 87 0.51 17.71 -16.41
N LEU A 88 -0.78 17.43 -16.25
CA LEU A 88 -1.26 16.38 -15.34
C LEU A 88 -0.81 14.97 -15.72
N TYR A 89 -0.41 14.76 -16.97
CA TYR A 89 0.06 13.46 -17.48
C TYR A 89 1.57 13.43 -17.72
N ASN A 90 2.32 14.45 -17.33
CA ASN A 90 3.79 14.40 -17.27
C ASN A 90 4.27 13.56 -16.07
N ILE A 91 3.58 12.44 -15.81
CA ILE A 91 3.88 11.52 -14.73
C ILE A 91 4.93 10.57 -15.27
N SER A 92 6.11 10.58 -14.66
CA SER A 92 7.22 9.71 -15.05
C SER A 92 6.79 8.24 -15.00
N THR A 93 6.72 7.59 -16.16
CA THR A 93 6.52 6.13 -16.29
C THR A 93 7.85 5.36 -16.24
N GLU A 94 8.93 6.08 -15.92
CA GLU A 94 10.28 5.54 -15.87
C GLU A 94 10.41 4.48 -14.77
N VAL A 95 11.32 3.54 -15.01
CA VAL A 95 11.72 2.50 -14.08
C VAL A 95 13.19 2.72 -13.76
N SER A 96 13.55 2.66 -12.48
CA SER A 96 14.94 2.63 -12.06
C SER A 96 15.21 1.42 -11.17
N PHE A 97 16.30 0.73 -11.47
CA PHE A 97 16.88 -0.34 -10.64
C PHE A 97 18.18 0.10 -9.96
N ASP A 98 18.50 1.39 -10.01
CA ASP A 98 19.60 1.93 -9.22
C ASP A 98 19.13 2.14 -7.78
N PHE A 99 19.75 1.41 -6.85
CA PHE A 99 19.49 1.48 -5.42
C PHE A 99 20.58 2.26 -4.65
N SER A 100 21.52 2.90 -5.36
CA SER A 100 22.62 3.66 -4.76
C SER A 100 22.14 4.72 -3.77
N GLN A 101 20.98 5.35 -4.01
CA GLN A 101 20.36 6.34 -3.13
C GLN A 101 20.03 5.77 -1.73
N TYR A 102 19.81 4.46 -1.60
CA TYR A 102 19.56 3.81 -0.31
C TYR A 102 20.83 3.52 0.49
N ASN A 103 22.02 3.77 -0.06
CA ASN A 103 23.30 3.52 0.63
C ASN A 103 23.66 4.61 1.65
N SER A 104 22.68 5.33 2.20
CA SER A 104 22.88 6.23 3.33
C SER A 104 22.47 5.54 4.62
N LEU A 105 23.15 5.87 5.73
CA LEU A 105 22.82 5.30 7.05
C LEU A 105 21.34 5.47 7.40
N LYS A 106 20.75 6.62 7.06
CA LYS A 106 19.33 6.91 7.27
C LYS A 106 18.42 5.87 6.59
N TYR A 107 18.65 5.61 5.30
CA TYR A 107 17.85 4.64 4.55
C TYR A 107 18.16 3.21 4.97
N LEU A 108 19.42 2.87 5.24
CA LEU A 108 19.79 1.54 5.73
C LEU A 108 19.07 1.21 7.04
N VAL A 109 19.07 2.12 8.01
CA VAL A 109 18.33 1.93 9.28
C VAL A 109 16.83 1.78 9.00
N ALA A 110 16.23 2.70 8.24
CA ALA A 110 14.79 2.67 7.94
C ALA A 110 14.36 1.35 7.25
N ILE A 111 15.09 0.95 6.20
CA ILE A 111 14.79 -0.23 5.39
C ILE A 111 15.01 -1.50 6.19
N THR A 112 16.13 -1.61 6.92
CA THR A 112 16.43 -2.81 7.71
C THR A 112 15.40 -3.00 8.81
N THR A 113 15.01 -1.94 9.54
CA THR A 113 13.95 -2.05 10.56
C THR A 113 12.63 -2.44 9.92
N LEU A 114 12.20 -1.75 8.85
CA LEU A 114 10.91 -2.01 8.21
C LEU A 114 10.83 -3.43 7.61
N LEU A 115 11.88 -3.89 6.93
CA LEU A 115 11.91 -5.21 6.33
C LEU A 115 12.08 -6.33 7.36
N SER A 116 12.95 -6.18 8.36
CA SER A 116 13.14 -7.22 9.38
C SER A 116 11.85 -7.44 10.19
N PHE A 117 11.26 -6.37 10.71
CA PHE A 117 10.00 -6.43 11.47
C PHE A 117 8.83 -6.85 10.57
N GLY A 118 8.80 -6.35 9.33
CA GLY A 118 7.77 -6.70 8.35
C GLY A 118 7.80 -8.16 7.94
N ILE A 119 8.97 -8.71 7.61
CA ILE A 119 9.17 -10.12 7.25
C ILE A 119 8.85 -11.01 8.44
N TRP A 120 9.41 -10.69 9.62
CA TRP A 120 9.17 -11.44 10.85
C TRP A 120 7.67 -11.54 11.14
N SER A 121 6.99 -10.39 11.21
CA SER A 121 5.55 -10.34 11.46
C SER A 121 4.75 -11.06 10.37
N SER A 122 5.17 -11.00 9.11
CA SER A 122 4.50 -11.65 7.99
C SER A 122 4.51 -13.18 8.11
N ILE A 123 5.61 -13.78 8.59
CA ILE A 123 5.69 -15.23 8.81
C ILE A 123 4.63 -15.68 9.83
N TYR A 124 4.54 -15.00 10.97
CA TYR A 124 3.53 -15.30 11.99
C TYR A 124 2.11 -15.01 11.51
N TYR A 125 1.93 -13.92 10.77
CA TYR A 125 0.66 -13.54 10.18
C TYR A 125 0.12 -14.62 9.23
N LEU A 126 0.97 -15.14 8.33
CA LEU A 126 0.64 -16.25 7.41
C LEU A 126 0.25 -17.52 8.16
N ASN A 127 1.00 -17.88 9.22
CA ASN A 127 0.70 -19.04 10.06
C ASN A 127 -0.66 -18.91 10.75
N ASN A 128 -1.06 -17.69 11.13
CA ASN A 128 -2.34 -17.45 11.80
C ASN A 128 -3.55 -17.47 10.85
N ILE A 129 -3.35 -17.34 9.52
CA ILE A 129 -4.45 -17.36 8.52
C ILE A 129 -5.29 -18.64 8.64
N LYS A 130 -4.62 -19.80 8.82
CA LYS A 130 -5.29 -21.11 8.89
C LYS A 130 -6.28 -21.19 10.05
N LYS A 131 -6.04 -20.45 11.14
CA LYS A 131 -6.87 -20.43 12.35
C LYS A 131 -8.11 -19.53 12.24
N LYS A 132 -8.20 -18.67 11.22
CA LYS A 132 -9.31 -17.71 11.05
C LYS A 132 -10.47 -18.28 10.22
N LYS A 133 -11.69 -17.77 10.42
CA LYS A 133 -12.89 -18.11 9.62
C LYS A 133 -12.69 -17.79 8.13
N LYS A 134 -13.30 -18.57 7.21
CA LYS A 134 -13.11 -18.51 5.74
C LYS A 134 -13.13 -17.08 5.15
N ALA A 135 -14.14 -16.26 5.46
CA ALA A 135 -14.22 -14.87 4.98
C ALA A 135 -13.10 -13.95 5.52
N SER A 136 -12.59 -14.23 6.73
CA SER A 136 -11.42 -13.53 7.28
C SER A 136 -10.15 -13.92 6.53
N ARG A 137 -10.03 -15.18 6.09
CA ARG A 137 -8.84 -15.66 5.37
C ARG A 137 -8.61 -14.90 4.07
N SER A 138 -9.66 -14.62 3.29
CA SER A 138 -9.54 -13.81 2.07
C SER A 138 -9.00 -12.41 2.35
N SER A 139 -9.46 -11.78 3.44
CA SER A 139 -8.99 -10.45 3.84
C SER A 139 -7.51 -10.47 4.26
N PHE A 140 -7.08 -11.52 4.97
CA PHE A 140 -5.68 -11.71 5.34
C PHE A 140 -4.79 -11.89 4.10
N LYS A 141 -5.25 -12.69 3.12
CA LYS A 141 -4.54 -12.86 1.83
C LYS A 141 -4.42 -11.55 1.06
N ILE A 142 -5.48 -10.73 1.02
CA ILE A 142 -5.46 -9.41 0.38
C ILE A 142 -4.39 -8.51 1.00
N ILE A 143 -4.25 -8.50 2.33
CA ILE A 143 -3.25 -7.68 3.00
C ILE A 143 -1.82 -8.12 2.64
N ILE A 144 -1.55 -9.42 2.53
CA ILE A 144 -0.24 -9.93 2.09
C ILE A 144 0.03 -9.56 0.63
N ILE A 145 -0.97 -9.72 -0.24
CA ILE A 145 -0.84 -9.33 -1.66
C ILE A 145 -0.63 -7.81 -1.79
N ALA A 146 -1.29 -7.00 -0.94
CA ALA A 146 -1.05 -5.57 -0.87
C ALA A 146 0.39 -5.24 -0.44
N ALA A 147 0.97 -5.98 0.51
CA ALA A 147 2.38 -5.84 0.87
C ALA A 147 3.30 -6.21 -0.29
N LEU A 148 3.01 -7.29 -1.02
CA LEU A 148 3.78 -7.69 -2.20
C LEU A 148 3.72 -6.63 -3.31
N ILE A 149 2.54 -6.06 -3.58
CA ILE A 149 2.39 -4.94 -4.53
C ILE A 149 3.20 -3.73 -4.07
N GLY A 150 3.15 -3.37 -2.79
CA GLY A 150 3.97 -2.28 -2.24
C GLY A 150 5.48 -2.54 -2.41
N PHE A 151 5.92 -3.79 -2.24
CA PHE A 151 7.31 -4.17 -2.48
C PHE A 151 7.69 -4.06 -3.97
N SER A 152 6.81 -4.48 -4.88
CA SER A 152 7.00 -4.29 -6.32
C SER A 152 7.13 -2.80 -6.68
N ILE A 153 6.35 -1.91 -6.05
CA ILE A 153 6.47 -0.47 -6.27
C ILE A 153 7.88 0.03 -5.89
N ILE A 154 8.44 -0.41 -4.77
CA ILE A 154 9.79 0.00 -4.34
C ILE A 154 10.85 -0.47 -5.34
N ILE A 155 10.69 -1.66 -5.92
CA ILE A 155 11.59 -2.17 -6.96
C ILE A 155 11.51 -1.32 -8.23
N HIS A 156 10.31 -0.96 -8.69
CA HIS A 156 10.11 -0.28 -9.96
C HIS A 156 10.18 1.25 -9.91
N ALA A 157 10.08 1.86 -8.72
CA ALA A 157 10.10 3.32 -8.54
C ALA A 157 11.30 3.98 -9.24
N PRO A 158 11.13 5.05 -10.03
CA PRO A 158 12.24 5.72 -10.71
C PRO A 158 13.13 6.49 -9.73
N ASN A 159 12.50 7.17 -8.76
CA ASN A 159 13.17 7.94 -7.73
C ASN A 159 13.17 7.13 -6.42
N LYS A 160 14.35 6.82 -5.88
CA LYS A 160 14.53 6.04 -4.66
C LYS A 160 14.70 6.96 -3.45
N ASN A 161 13.71 7.82 -3.22
CA ASN A 161 13.76 8.88 -2.21
C ASN A 161 13.02 8.56 -0.90
N GLY A 162 12.57 7.32 -0.73
CA GLY A 162 11.83 6.86 0.44
C GLY A 162 10.31 7.00 0.32
N SER A 163 9.78 7.80 -0.61
CA SER A 163 8.34 8.02 -0.75
C SER A 163 7.59 6.78 -1.23
N GLU A 164 8.24 5.94 -2.02
CA GLU A 164 7.76 4.65 -2.50
C GLU A 164 7.44 3.66 -1.35
N PHE A 165 8.08 3.80 -0.18
CA PHE A 165 7.76 2.99 1.00
C PHE A 165 6.39 3.32 1.59
N LEU A 166 5.78 4.46 1.23
CA LEU A 166 4.43 4.81 1.66
C LEU A 166 3.39 3.75 1.29
N PHE A 167 3.62 3.03 0.21
CA PHE A 167 2.75 1.95 -0.24
C PHE A 167 2.89 0.66 0.58
N LEU A 168 3.99 0.46 1.30
CA LEU A 168 4.20 -0.65 2.23
C LEU A 168 3.65 -0.38 3.63
N TYR A 169 3.61 0.87 4.09
CA TYR A 169 3.21 1.17 5.48
C TYR A 169 1.82 0.63 5.83
N ALA A 170 0.83 0.86 4.97
CA ALA A 170 -0.54 0.44 5.26
C ALA A 170 -0.68 -1.09 5.44
N PRO A 171 -0.23 -1.94 4.50
CA PRO A 171 -0.32 -3.39 4.69
C PRO A 171 0.60 -3.90 5.81
N LEU A 172 1.82 -3.36 5.97
CA LEU A 172 2.72 -3.78 7.03
C LEU A 172 2.21 -3.39 8.42
N ALA A 173 1.63 -2.20 8.61
CA ALA A 173 1.04 -1.79 9.88
C ALA A 173 -0.07 -2.77 10.32
N ILE A 174 -0.89 -3.24 9.38
CA ILE A 174 -1.92 -4.24 9.68
C ILE A 174 -1.28 -5.59 10.07
N ILE A 175 -0.26 -6.03 9.34
CA ILE A 175 0.45 -7.29 9.61
C ILE A 175 1.13 -7.24 10.99
N ILE A 176 1.87 -6.17 11.25
CA ILE A 176 2.61 -5.93 12.49
C ILE A 176 1.65 -5.83 13.68
N SER A 177 0.57 -5.06 13.57
CA SER A 177 -0.43 -4.95 14.64
C SER A 177 -1.06 -6.32 14.96
N ASN A 178 -1.38 -7.13 13.94
CA ASN A 178 -1.87 -8.49 14.18
C ASN A 178 -0.81 -9.40 14.81
N TYR A 179 0.48 -9.16 14.55
CA TYR A 179 1.55 -9.93 15.17
C TYR A 179 1.71 -9.57 16.64
N ILE A 180 1.69 -8.27 16.98
CA ILE A 180 1.73 -7.76 18.35
C ILE A 180 0.65 -8.43 19.21
N ASP A 181 -0.59 -8.50 18.71
CA ASP A 181 -1.72 -9.18 19.40
C ASP A 181 -1.49 -10.69 19.68
N ILE A 182 -0.53 -11.32 18.99
CA ILE A 182 -0.24 -12.77 19.11
C ILE A 182 0.94 -13.02 20.05
N ILE A 183 1.80 -12.02 20.30
CA ILE A 183 2.96 -12.14 21.19
C ILE A 183 2.46 -12.46 22.60
N LYS A 184 3.07 -13.45 23.26
CA LYS A 184 2.70 -13.83 24.63
C LYS A 184 3.58 -13.15 25.66
N GLU A 185 4.86 -12.97 25.32
CA GLU A 185 5.85 -12.34 26.17
C GLU A 185 5.73 -10.82 26.13
N LYS A 186 5.11 -10.22 27.15
CA LYS A 186 4.90 -8.77 27.24
C LYS A 186 6.18 -7.94 27.06
N TRP A 187 7.29 -8.38 27.66
CA TRP A 187 8.57 -7.66 27.55
C TRP A 187 9.07 -7.60 26.09
N PHE A 188 8.84 -8.66 25.31
CA PHE A 188 9.22 -8.70 23.91
C PHE A 188 8.30 -7.82 23.06
N GLU A 189 7.00 -7.84 23.34
CA GLU A 189 6.01 -6.95 22.72
C GLU A 189 6.36 -5.47 22.93
N GLU A 190 6.69 -5.10 24.16
CA GLU A 190 7.08 -3.73 24.54
C GLU A 190 8.35 -3.27 23.81
N ILE A 191 9.39 -4.11 23.76
CA ILE A 191 10.63 -3.79 23.02
C ILE A 191 10.35 -3.67 21.53
N PHE A 192 9.55 -4.59 20.97
CA PHE A 192 9.20 -4.59 19.55
C PHE A 192 8.48 -3.29 19.16
N LEU A 193 7.51 -2.86 19.96
CA LEU A 193 6.81 -1.59 19.79
C LEU A 193 7.74 -0.39 19.99
N ALA A 194 8.56 -0.40 21.04
CA ALA A 194 9.49 0.69 21.34
C ALA A 194 10.44 0.94 20.16
N VAL A 195 11.03 -0.12 19.59
CA VAL A 195 11.91 0.01 18.42
C VAL A 195 11.17 0.68 17.26
N LEU A 196 9.96 0.22 16.91
CA LEU A 196 9.19 0.82 15.81
C LEU A 196 8.83 2.29 16.05
N VAL A 197 8.49 2.66 17.29
CA VAL A 197 8.14 4.04 17.65
C VAL A 197 9.37 4.96 17.68
N PHE A 198 10.52 4.47 18.18
CA PHE A 198 11.74 5.27 18.28
C PHE A 198 12.51 5.39 16.96
N THR A 199 12.35 4.44 16.04
CA THR A 199 13.00 4.44 14.71
C THR A 199 12.86 5.77 13.95
N PRO A 200 11.67 6.38 13.78
CA PRO A 200 11.56 7.67 13.10
C PRO A 200 12.34 8.80 13.78
N PHE A 201 12.47 8.79 15.11
CA PHE A 201 13.28 9.78 15.84
C PHE A 201 14.77 9.57 15.59
N VAL A 202 15.23 8.31 15.55
CA VAL A 202 16.62 7.97 15.20
C VAL A 202 16.93 8.41 13.76
N ILE A 203 16.01 8.15 12.82
CA ILE A 203 16.12 8.58 11.41
C ILE A 203 16.24 10.11 11.31
N LEU A 204 15.41 10.84 12.06
CA LEU A 204 15.42 12.31 12.08
C LEU A 204 16.74 12.83 12.66
N PHE A 205 17.22 12.22 13.74
CA PHE A 205 18.52 12.54 14.32
C PHE A 205 19.65 12.32 13.30
N LEU A 206 19.70 11.17 12.63
CA LEU A 206 20.70 10.88 11.60
C LEU A 206 20.65 11.89 10.43
N GLU A 207 19.46 12.34 10.05
CA GLU A 207 19.33 13.35 9.00
C GLU A 207 19.92 14.71 9.40
N PHE A 208 19.74 15.12 10.66
CA PHE A 208 20.28 16.38 11.17
C PHE A 208 21.83 16.38 11.11
N PHE A 209 22.47 15.29 11.54
CA PHE A 209 23.93 15.16 11.52
C PHE A 209 24.52 14.94 10.14
N SER A 210 23.74 14.45 9.17
CA SER A 210 24.21 14.30 7.79
C SER A 210 24.21 15.62 7.00
N LYS A 211 23.52 16.65 7.48
CA LYS A 211 23.37 17.95 6.82
C LYS A 211 24.27 19.06 7.41
N GLY A 212 24.88 18.82 8.58
CA GLY A 212 25.85 19.73 9.22
C GLY A 212 27.27 19.28 8.98
#